data_AF-A0A7V0T9I3-F1
#
_entry.id   AF-A0A7V0T9I3-F1
#
_cell.length_a   1.000
_cell.length_b   1.000
_cell.length_c   1.000
_cell.angle_alpha   90.00
_cell.angle_beta   90.00
_cell.angle_gamma   90.00
#
_symmetry.space_group_name_H-M   'P 1'
#
loop_
_entity.id
_entity.type
_entity.pdbx_description
1 polymer ?
#
loop_
_entity_poly.entity_id
_entity_poly.type
_entity_poly.pdbx_seq_one_letter_code
_entity_poly.pdbx_strand_id
1 'polypeptide(L)'
;MFDKQGFQTRKVISDSFAHFVHDVNALFLAPLTISGLSGRVILSAVLFWGLEGTYRLIPLGLIVLLFLAILFLHSQGFLIFILLVLAGFFMFALGPVLLAMVQELPADGAFLNGVCLALNFITAVSGSFLVGGCSNLWGMKFSFLMAAIVAFGAIPSLYWVKTVALKEKRLIMSDG
;
A
#
# COMPACT_ATOMS: atom_id res chain seq x y z
N MET A 1 -11.46 -8.14 -34.61
CA MET A 1 -11.88 -9.41 -34.00
C MET A 1 -11.55 -9.31 -32.51
N PHE A 2 -12.49 -8.84 -31.70
CA PHE A 2 -12.30 -8.70 -30.25
C PHE A 2 -12.39 -10.08 -29.64
N ASP A 3 -11.28 -10.62 -29.16
CA ASP A 3 -11.23 -11.91 -28.48
C ASP A 3 -12.08 -11.83 -27.20
N LYS A 4 -13.18 -12.60 -27.17
CA LYS A 4 -14.03 -12.77 -25.99
C LYS A 4 -13.32 -13.69 -25.00
N GLN A 5 -12.16 -13.30 -24.49
CA GLN A 5 -11.68 -13.91 -23.26
C GLN A 5 -12.52 -13.32 -22.12
N GLY A 6 -13.52 -14.08 -21.69
CA GLY A 6 -14.33 -13.73 -20.52
C GLY A 6 -13.45 -13.39 -19.32
N PHE A 7 -13.98 -12.61 -18.38
CA PHE A 7 -13.29 -12.23 -17.14
C PHE A 7 -12.62 -13.46 -16.53
N GLN A 8 -11.29 -13.41 -16.36
CA GLN A 8 -10.51 -14.58 -15.94
C GLN A 8 -10.60 -14.80 -14.42
N THR A 9 -11.82 -15.07 -13.94
CA THR A 9 -12.17 -15.21 -12.52
C THR A 9 -11.22 -16.15 -11.78
N ARG A 10 -10.87 -17.30 -12.39
CA ARG A 10 -9.97 -18.29 -11.79
C ARG A 10 -8.56 -17.72 -11.56
N LYS A 11 -8.09 -16.87 -12.46
CA LYS A 11 -6.76 -16.26 -12.39
C LYS A 11 -6.72 -15.13 -11.37
N VAL A 12 -7.77 -14.31 -11.34
CA VAL A 12 -7.94 -13.24 -10.34
C VAL A 12 -8.07 -13.81 -8.92
N ILE A 13 -8.81 -14.91 -8.75
CA ILE A 13 -8.91 -15.60 -7.45
C ILE A 13 -7.55 -16.17 -7.03
N SER A 14 -6.82 -16.82 -7.95
CA SER A 14 -5.49 -17.35 -7.67
C SER A 14 -4.51 -16.25 -7.27
N ASP A 15 -4.56 -15.10 -7.96
CA ASP A 15 -3.74 -13.93 -7.69
C ASP A 15 -4.09 -13.31 -6.32
N SER A 16 -5.38 -13.18 -6.02
CA SER A 16 -5.86 -12.70 -4.72
C SER A 16 -5.42 -13.60 -3.56
N PHE A 17 -5.42 -14.92 -3.77
CA PHE A 17 -4.98 -15.88 -2.75
C PHE A 17 -3.45 -15.85 -2.55
N ALA A 18 -2.69 -15.66 -3.63
CA ALA A 18 -1.24 -15.44 -3.53
C ALA A 18 -0.93 -14.13 -2.78
N HIS A 19 -1.68 -13.06 -3.08
CA HIS A 19 -1.59 -11.79 -2.36
C HIS A 19 -1.97 -11.96 -0.86
N PHE A 20 -3.04 -12.69 -0.56
CA PHE A 20 -3.36 -13.02 0.83
C PHE A 20 -2.23 -13.77 1.54
N VAL A 21 -1.71 -14.85 0.95
CA VAL A 21 -0.69 -15.69 1.59
C VAL A 21 0.60 -14.92 1.87
N HIS A 22 1.09 -14.11 0.92
CA HIS A 22 2.31 -13.34 1.17
C HIS A 22 2.07 -12.16 2.13
N ASP A 23 0.87 -11.56 2.18
CA ASP A 23 0.52 -10.52 3.15
C ASP A 23 0.41 -11.11 4.56
N VAL A 24 -0.24 -12.28 4.71
CA VAL A 24 -0.27 -13.06 5.95
C VAL A 24 1.15 -13.33 6.43
N ASN A 25 2.02 -13.82 5.53
CA ASN A 25 3.40 -14.14 5.87
C ASN A 25 4.20 -12.89 6.27
N ALA A 26 4.05 -11.79 5.53
CA ALA A 26 4.74 -10.52 5.81
C ALA A 26 4.29 -9.93 7.14
N LEU A 27 3.00 -9.99 7.48
CA LEU A 27 2.46 -9.43 8.72
C LEU A 27 2.70 -10.30 9.96
N PHE A 28 2.65 -11.62 9.83
CA PHE A 28 2.97 -12.54 10.93
C PHE A 28 4.47 -12.58 11.22
N LEU A 29 5.30 -12.53 10.17
CA LEU A 29 6.74 -12.37 10.34
C LEU A 29 7.11 -10.94 10.68
N ALA A 30 6.24 -9.93 10.54
CA ALA A 30 6.59 -8.53 10.79
C ALA A 30 7.19 -8.29 12.18
N PRO A 31 6.64 -8.81 13.29
CA PRO A 31 7.30 -8.73 14.60
C PRO A 31 8.68 -9.41 14.64
N LEU A 32 8.87 -10.51 13.90
CA LEU A 32 10.13 -11.25 13.80
C LEU A 32 11.16 -10.58 12.87
N THR A 33 10.72 -9.93 11.79
CA THR A 33 11.58 -9.20 10.85
C THR A 33 11.95 -7.83 11.39
N ILE A 34 11.04 -7.17 12.12
CA ILE A 34 11.29 -5.95 12.89
C ILE A 34 12.20 -6.21 14.09
N SER A 35 12.17 -7.39 14.70
CA SER A 35 13.17 -7.81 15.69
C SER A 35 14.49 -8.32 15.06
N GLY A 36 14.47 -8.68 13.77
CA GLY A 36 15.65 -9.01 12.98
C GLY A 36 16.44 -7.78 12.48
N LEU A 37 17.66 -8.00 11.99
CA LEU A 37 18.59 -6.92 11.59
C LEU A 37 18.01 -6.00 10.49
N SER A 38 17.23 -6.53 9.54
CA SER A 38 16.64 -5.77 8.43
C SER A 38 15.50 -4.84 8.85
N GLY A 39 14.58 -5.32 9.69
CA GLY A 39 13.46 -4.50 10.16
C GLY A 39 13.87 -3.52 11.25
N ARG A 40 14.90 -3.81 12.07
CA ARG A 40 15.48 -2.81 12.99
C ARG A 40 16.09 -1.63 12.26
N VAL A 41 16.69 -1.81 11.08
CA VAL A 41 17.25 -0.71 10.27
C VAL A 41 16.13 0.14 9.66
N ILE A 42 15.07 -0.48 9.14
CA ILE A 42 13.92 0.24 8.57
C ILE A 42 13.19 1.00 9.69
N LEU A 43 12.90 0.33 10.80
CA LEU A 43 12.28 0.97 11.96
C LEU A 43 13.18 2.07 12.52
N SER A 44 14.50 1.88 12.60
CA SER A 44 15.44 2.92 13.06
C SER A 44 15.53 4.10 12.09
N ALA A 45 15.51 3.87 10.77
CA ALA A 45 15.51 4.94 9.77
C ALA A 45 14.21 5.74 9.80
N VAL A 46 13.07 5.06 10.01
CA VAL A 46 11.75 5.69 10.16
C VAL A 46 11.64 6.42 11.50
N LEU A 47 12.13 5.84 12.60
CA LEU A 47 12.17 6.47 13.92
C LEU A 47 13.12 7.68 13.96
N PHE A 48 14.24 7.63 13.23
CA PHE A 48 15.16 8.77 13.07
C PHE A 48 14.48 9.95 12.36
N TRP A 49 13.54 9.66 11.44
CA TRP A 49 12.75 10.68 10.73
C TRP A 49 11.52 11.14 11.55
N GLY A 50 10.97 10.26 12.39
CA GLY A 50 9.81 10.52 13.25
C GLY A 50 8.46 10.47 12.53
N LEU A 51 7.42 10.05 13.27
CA LEU A 51 5.99 10.01 12.90
C LEU A 51 5.54 11.18 12.01
N GLU A 52 5.93 12.40 12.38
CA GLU A 52 5.53 13.63 11.70
C GLU A 52 6.14 13.80 10.31
N GLY A 53 7.34 13.27 10.09
CA GLY A 53 7.96 13.23 8.77
C GLY A 53 7.43 12.08 7.93
N THR A 54 7.13 10.93 8.54
CA THR A 54 6.51 9.79 7.86
C THR A 54 5.16 10.14 7.22
N TYR A 55 4.31 10.89 7.92
CA TYR A 55 3.07 11.44 7.35
C TYR A 55 3.28 12.34 6.12
N ARG A 56 4.46 12.99 5.99
CA ARG A 56 4.81 13.80 4.82
C ARG A 56 5.33 12.95 3.65
N LEU A 57 5.89 11.77 3.93
CA LEU A 57 6.43 10.86 2.92
C LEU A 57 5.33 10.09 2.18
N ILE A 58 4.20 9.79 2.82
CA ILE A 58 3.10 9.05 2.18
C ILE A 58 2.50 9.79 0.96
N PRO A 59 2.09 11.07 1.04
CA PRO A 59 1.59 11.78 -0.14
C PRO A 59 2.67 11.96 -1.20
N LEU A 60 3.93 12.14 -0.81
CA LEU A 60 5.07 12.20 -1.74
C LEU A 60 5.22 10.87 -2.51
N GLY A 61 5.21 9.74 -1.81
CA GLY A 61 5.29 8.41 -2.41
C GLY A 61 4.13 8.14 -3.37
N LEU A 62 2.92 8.58 -3.02
CA LEU A 62 1.75 8.50 -3.90
C LEU A 62 1.92 9.31 -5.20
N ILE A 63 2.44 10.53 -5.09
CA ILE A 63 2.71 11.40 -6.24
C ILE A 63 3.77 10.76 -7.15
N VAL A 64 4.84 10.22 -6.56
CA VAL A 64 5.88 9.51 -7.32
C VAL A 64 5.30 8.28 -8.02
N LEU A 65 4.46 7.49 -7.36
CA LEU A 65 3.82 6.32 -7.95
C LEU A 65 2.88 6.69 -9.10
N LEU A 66 2.10 7.77 -8.99
CA LEU A 66 1.27 8.27 -10.09
C LEU A 66 2.12 8.73 -11.28
N PHE A 67 3.17 9.51 -11.01
CA PHE A 67 4.10 9.94 -12.06
C PHE A 67 4.71 8.75 -12.79
N LEU A 68 5.13 7.73 -12.03
CA LEU A 68 5.73 6.52 -12.57
C LEU A 68 4.73 5.67 -13.35
N ALA A 69 3.47 5.61 -12.92
CA ALA A 69 2.40 4.96 -13.67
C ALA A 69 2.16 5.65 -15.02
N ILE A 70 2.09 6.98 -15.06
CA ILE A 70 1.93 7.73 -16.32
C ILE A 70 3.13 7.49 -17.24
N LEU A 71 4.34 7.51 -16.69
CA LEU A 71 5.56 7.25 -17.45
C LEU A 71 5.57 5.81 -18.00
N PHE A 72 5.11 4.83 -17.23
CA PHE A 72 4.94 3.45 -17.66
C PHE A 72 3.97 3.32 -18.84
N LEU A 73 2.86 4.07 -18.85
CA LEU A 73 1.90 4.06 -19.97
C LEU A 73 2.48 4.56 -21.29
N HIS A 74 3.51 5.42 -21.25
CA HIS A 74 4.13 6.03 -22.43
C HIS A 74 5.45 5.36 -22.84
N SER A 75 5.96 4.44 -22.03
CA SER A 75 7.27 3.82 -22.23
C SER A 75 7.20 2.55 -23.07
N GLN A 76 8.29 2.23 -23.78
CA GLN A 76 8.42 1.02 -24.60
C GLN A 76 9.80 0.37 -24.42
N GLY A 77 9.89 -0.93 -24.67
CA GLY A 77 11.15 -1.68 -24.64
C GLY A 77 11.75 -1.82 -23.24
N PHE A 78 13.07 -1.68 -23.13
CA PHE A 78 13.81 -1.93 -21.89
C PHE A 78 13.41 -1.01 -20.72
N LEU A 79 12.94 0.21 -21.04
CA LEU A 79 12.57 1.22 -20.04
C LEU A 79 11.41 0.74 -19.15
N ILE A 80 10.51 -0.11 -19.67
CA ILE A 80 9.41 -0.73 -18.90
C ILE A 80 9.93 -1.53 -17.71
N PHE A 81 11.01 -2.30 -17.89
CA PHE A 81 11.56 -3.13 -16.81
C PHE A 81 12.13 -2.26 -15.69
N ILE A 82 12.82 -1.17 -16.04
CA ILE A 82 13.35 -0.20 -15.07
C ILE A 82 12.20 0.44 -14.28
N LEU A 83 11.14 0.85 -14.98
CA LEU A 83 9.97 1.45 -14.34
C LEU A 83 9.24 0.47 -13.42
N LEU A 84 9.14 -0.81 -13.79
CA LEU A 84 8.53 -1.84 -12.95
C LEU A 84 9.32 -2.05 -11.66
N VAL A 85 10.65 -2.13 -11.75
CA VAL A 85 11.52 -2.28 -10.57
C VAL A 85 11.37 -1.06 -9.67
N LEU A 86 11.37 0.15 -10.24
CA LEU A 86 11.23 1.37 -9.48
C LEU A 86 9.84 1.49 -8.83
N ALA A 87 8.78 1.14 -9.56
CA ALA A 87 7.41 1.13 -9.04
C ALA A 87 7.25 0.10 -7.91
N GLY A 88 7.80 -1.10 -8.10
CA GLY A 88 7.83 -2.15 -7.09
C GLY A 88 8.56 -1.69 -5.82
N PHE A 89 9.68 -0.99 -5.96
CA PHE A 89 10.40 -0.43 -4.81
C PHE A 89 9.56 0.58 -4.01
N PHE A 90 8.89 1.54 -4.68
CA PHE A 90 8.04 2.52 -3.99
C PHE A 90 6.79 1.89 -3.38
N MET A 91 6.16 0.92 -4.04
CA MET A 91 5.03 0.17 -3.47
C MET A 91 5.46 -0.65 -2.25
N PHE A 92 6.62 -1.30 -2.31
CA PHE A 92 7.17 -2.06 -1.18
C PHE A 92 7.50 -1.15 0.00
N ALA A 93 8.07 0.03 -0.23
CA ALA A 93 8.44 0.97 0.82
C ALA A 93 7.23 1.48 1.63
N LEU A 94 6.04 1.59 1.03
CA LEU A 94 4.82 2.05 1.72
C LEU A 94 4.29 1.04 2.76
N GLY A 95 4.50 -0.26 2.55
CA GLY A 95 3.98 -1.32 3.44
C GLY A 95 4.53 -1.25 4.87
N PRO A 96 5.87 -1.33 5.07
CA PRO A 96 6.49 -1.22 6.39
C PRO A 96 6.23 0.13 7.05
N VAL A 97 6.10 1.20 6.26
CA VAL A 97 5.78 2.53 6.76
C VAL A 97 4.38 2.53 7.40
N LEU A 98 3.35 2.09 6.70
CA LEU A 98 1.98 2.05 7.23
C LEU A 98 1.88 1.12 8.44
N LEU A 99 2.60 -0.01 8.42
CA LEU A 99 2.63 -0.95 9.54
C LEU A 99 3.25 -0.31 10.79
N ALA A 100 4.38 0.40 10.64
CA ALA A 100 5.03 1.10 11.75
C ALA A 100 4.10 2.15 12.36
N MET A 101 3.35 2.90 11.53
CA MET A 101 2.38 3.90 12.01
C MET A 101 1.25 3.28 12.84
N VAL A 102 0.75 2.12 12.42
CA VAL A 102 -0.31 1.42 13.16
C VAL A 102 0.22 0.85 14.47
N GLN A 103 1.44 0.33 14.48
CA GLN A 103 2.04 -0.29 15.68
C GLN A 103 2.41 0.70 16.78
N GLU A 104 2.43 2.01 16.50
CA GLU A 104 2.60 3.04 17.52
C GLU A 104 1.30 3.39 18.26
N LEU A 105 0.16 2.81 17.86
CA LEU A 105 -1.09 2.95 18.61
C LEU A 105 -1.02 2.20 19.95
N PRO A 106 -1.69 2.69 21.00
CA PRO A 106 -1.63 2.11 22.35
C PRO A 106 -2.40 0.77 22.50
N ALA A 107 -2.63 0.03 21.41
CA ALA A 107 -3.37 -1.23 21.41
C ALA A 107 -2.44 -2.43 21.17
N ASP A 108 -2.94 -3.64 21.47
CA ASP A 108 -2.15 -4.87 21.33
C ASP A 108 -1.66 -5.07 19.88
N GLY A 109 -0.35 -5.19 19.70
CA GLY A 109 0.27 -5.30 18.37
C GLY A 109 -0.23 -6.51 17.56
N ALA A 110 -0.59 -7.62 18.23
CA ALA A 110 -1.19 -8.78 17.57
C ALA A 110 -2.61 -8.51 17.05
N PHE A 111 -3.41 -7.74 17.80
CA PHE A 111 -4.74 -7.33 17.37
C PHE A 111 -4.66 -6.35 16.19
N LEU A 112 -3.79 -5.34 16.30
CA LEU A 112 -3.57 -4.35 15.25
C LEU A 112 -3.05 -4.99 13.94
N ASN A 113 -2.11 -5.94 14.05
CA ASN A 113 -1.67 -6.72 12.89
C ASN A 113 -2.86 -7.52 12.29
N GLY A 114 -3.66 -8.20 13.11
CA GLY A 114 -4.85 -8.92 12.63
C GLY A 114 -5.84 -8.02 11.86
N VAL A 115 -6.07 -6.80 12.33
CA VAL A 115 -6.92 -5.80 11.66
C VAL A 115 -6.29 -5.32 10.35
N CYS A 116 -4.99 -4.98 10.35
CA CYS A 116 -4.26 -4.59 9.14
C CYS A 116 -4.31 -5.69 8.07
N LEU A 117 -4.16 -6.96 8.47
CA LEU A 117 -4.24 -8.09 7.54
C LEU A 117 -5.62 -8.17 6.87
N ALA A 118 -6.69 -8.04 7.67
CA ALA A 118 -8.05 -8.09 7.16
C ALA A 118 -8.33 -6.94 6.18
N LEU A 119 -7.88 -5.72 6.49
CA LEU A 119 -8.03 -4.56 5.62
C LEU A 119 -7.23 -4.71 4.32
N ASN A 120 -5.95 -5.11 4.39
CA ASN A 120 -5.12 -5.34 3.20
C ASN A 120 -5.74 -6.38 2.27
N PHE A 121 -6.27 -7.48 2.83
CA PHE A 121 -6.96 -8.50 2.04
C PHE A 121 -8.21 -7.96 1.35
N ILE A 122 -9.07 -7.24 2.07
CA ILE A 122 -10.30 -6.65 1.48
C ILE A 122 -9.93 -5.69 0.35
N THR A 123 -8.93 -4.84 0.55
CA THR A 123 -8.47 -3.89 -0.46
C THR A 123 -7.86 -4.60 -1.67
N ALA A 124 -7.04 -5.63 -1.46
CA ALA A 124 -6.41 -6.39 -2.54
C ALA A 124 -7.45 -7.13 -3.38
N VAL A 125 -8.39 -7.87 -2.75
CA VAL A 125 -9.46 -8.57 -3.46
C VAL A 125 -10.33 -7.59 -4.24
N SER A 126 -10.77 -6.51 -3.59
CA SER A 126 -11.60 -5.50 -4.25
C SER A 126 -10.86 -4.86 -5.43
N GLY A 127 -9.58 -4.51 -5.23
CA GLY A 127 -8.73 -3.91 -6.25
C GLY A 127 -8.52 -4.82 -7.45
N SER A 128 -8.13 -6.09 -7.24
CA SER A 128 -7.89 -7.03 -8.34
C SER A 128 -9.14 -7.35 -9.15
N PHE A 129 -10.31 -7.44 -8.50
CA PHE A 129 -11.58 -7.60 -9.22
C PHE A 129 -11.95 -6.36 -10.03
N LEU A 130 -11.81 -5.16 -9.46
CA LEU A 130 -12.12 -3.89 -10.15
C LEU A 130 -11.16 -3.65 -11.33
N VAL A 131 -9.85 -3.77 -11.10
CA VAL A 131 -8.82 -3.55 -12.13
C VAL A 131 -8.91 -4.61 -13.21
N GLY A 132 -9.12 -5.88 -12.84
CA GLY A 132 -9.34 -6.96 -13.81
C GLY A 132 -10.59 -6.74 -14.66
N GLY A 133 -11.71 -6.35 -14.03
CA GLY A 133 -12.95 -6.05 -14.73
C GLY A 133 -12.81 -4.87 -15.69
N CYS A 134 -12.24 -3.76 -15.21
CA CYS A 134 -11.93 -2.58 -16.03
C CYS A 134 -10.98 -2.92 -17.18
N SER A 135 -10.00 -3.81 -16.96
CA SER A 135 -9.01 -4.17 -17.98
C SER A 135 -9.65 -4.92 -19.14
N ASN A 136 -10.65 -5.75 -18.85
CA ASN A 136 -11.40 -6.44 -19.90
C ASN A 136 -12.36 -5.52 -20.66
N LEU A 137 -12.91 -4.49 -20.01
CA LEU A 137 -13.91 -3.59 -20.62
C LEU A 137 -13.30 -2.41 -21.38
N TRP A 138 -12.30 -1.75 -20.80
CA TRP A 138 -11.71 -0.50 -21.30
C TRP A 138 -10.23 -0.63 -21.68
N GLY A 139 -9.64 -1.81 -21.50
CA GLY A 139 -8.25 -2.08 -21.80
C GLY A 139 -7.28 -1.75 -20.66
N MET A 140 -6.05 -2.25 -20.80
CA MET A 140 -5.03 -2.21 -19.76
C MET A 140 -4.61 -0.79 -19.38
N LYS A 141 -4.38 0.08 -20.38
CA LYS A 141 -3.91 1.46 -20.14
C LYS A 141 -4.89 2.27 -19.29
N PHE A 142 -6.18 2.21 -19.63
CA PHE A 142 -7.22 2.90 -18.88
C PHE A 142 -7.33 2.37 -17.44
N SER A 143 -7.19 1.07 -17.26
CA SER A 143 -7.30 0.42 -15.94
C SER A 143 -6.18 0.81 -14.99
N PHE A 144 -4.94 0.87 -15.49
CA PHE A 144 -3.81 1.37 -14.70
C PHE A 144 -3.93 2.85 -14.36
N LEU A 145 -4.43 3.67 -15.29
CA LEU A 145 -4.68 5.10 -15.03
C LEU A 145 -5.76 5.28 -13.95
N MET A 146 -6.88 4.55 -14.04
CA MET A 146 -7.93 4.58 -13.03
C MET A 146 -7.43 4.12 -11.66
N ALA A 147 -6.63 3.05 -11.60
CA ALA A 147 -6.03 2.58 -10.34
C ALA A 147 -5.13 3.67 -9.72
N ALA A 148 -4.33 4.35 -10.53
CA ALA A 148 -3.45 5.43 -10.05
C ALA A 148 -4.25 6.66 -9.56
N ILE A 149 -5.37 6.99 -10.19
CA ILE A 149 -6.27 8.07 -9.74
C ILE A 149 -6.99 7.68 -8.45
N VAL A 150 -7.49 6.44 -8.35
CA VAL A 150 -8.14 5.94 -7.13
C VAL A 150 -7.17 5.95 -5.95
N ALA A 151 -5.89 5.66 -6.19
CA ALA A 151 -4.85 5.75 -5.17
C ALA A 151 -4.77 7.16 -4.54
N PHE A 152 -4.96 8.24 -5.33
CA PHE A 152 -5.00 9.61 -4.80
C PHE A 152 -6.14 9.85 -3.78
N GLY A 153 -7.20 9.04 -3.83
CA GLY A 153 -8.25 9.01 -2.82
C GLY A 153 -7.76 8.64 -1.41
N ALA A 154 -6.53 8.12 -1.27
CA ALA A 154 -5.90 7.89 0.03
C ALA A 154 -5.40 9.17 0.71
N ILE A 155 -5.14 10.25 -0.04
CA ILE A 155 -4.61 11.51 0.51
C ILE A 155 -5.59 12.17 1.50
N PRO A 156 -6.90 12.34 1.18
CA PRO A 156 -7.88 12.86 2.14
C PRO A 156 -7.99 12.01 3.41
N SER A 157 -7.97 10.69 3.27
CA SER A 157 -8.00 9.76 4.40
C SER A 157 -6.81 9.98 5.34
N LEU A 158 -5.63 10.27 4.79
CA LEU A 158 -4.43 10.55 5.58
C LEU A 158 -4.56 11.80 6.45
N TYR A 159 -5.11 12.88 5.90
CA TYR A 159 -5.34 14.11 6.66
C TYR A 159 -6.37 13.89 7.77
N TRP A 160 -7.39 13.08 7.52
CA TRP A 160 -8.39 12.71 8.52
C TRP A 160 -7.77 11.93 9.69
N VAL A 161 -6.93 10.94 9.41
CA VAL A 161 -6.24 10.17 10.46
C VAL A 161 -5.32 11.07 11.27
N LYS A 162 -4.58 11.98 10.61
CA LYS A 162 -3.70 12.95 11.29
C LYS A 162 -4.48 13.84 12.26
N THR A 163 -5.65 14.36 11.88
CA THR A 163 -6.43 15.24 12.76
C THR A 163 -6.96 14.50 13.98
N VAL A 164 -7.40 13.25 13.82
CA VAL A 164 -7.84 12.40 14.94
C VAL A 164 -6.66 12.09 15.87
N ALA A 165 -5.52 11.64 15.33
CA ALA A 165 -4.34 11.31 16.13
C ALA A 165 -3.76 12.51 16.90
N LEU A 166 -3.75 13.71 16.30
CA LEU A 166 -3.31 14.93 16.97
C LEU A 166 -4.27 15.39 18.08
N LYS A 167 -5.58 15.15 17.91
CA LYS A 167 -6.59 15.47 18.91
C LYS A 167 -6.43 14.59 20.14
N GLU A 168 -6.17 13.30 19.94
CA GLU A 168 -5.94 12.33 21.01
C GLU A 168 -4.65 12.62 21.78
N LYS A 169 -3.53 12.89 21.09
CA LYS A 169 -2.27 13.32 21.75
C LYS A 169 -2.44 14.57 22.62
N ARG A 170 -3.24 15.55 22.20
CA ARG A 170 -3.50 16.77 23.00
C ARG A 170 -4.30 16.49 24.27
N LEU A 171 -5.25 15.55 24.22
CA LEU A 171 -6.06 15.19 25.39
C LEU A 171 -5.18 14.51 26.45
N ILE A 172 -4.33 13.57 26.04
CA ILE A 172 -3.41 12.88 26.94
C ILE A 172 -2.40 13.85 27.59
N MET A 173 -1.97 14.90 26.88
CA MET A 173 -1.11 15.97 27.43
C MET A 173 -1.86 17.04 28.26
N SER A 174 -3.19 17.10 28.17
CA SER A 174 -4.01 18.04 28.96
C SER A 174 -4.47 17.43 30.30
N ASP A 175 -4.48 16.10 30.39
CA ASP A 175 -4.94 15.34 31.56
C ASP A 175 -3.79 14.85 32.47
N GLY A 176 -2.53 15.20 32.16
CA GLY A 176 -1.33 14.88 32.94
C GLY A 176 -0.58 16.13 33.39
#